data_AF-A0A397FQV7-F1
#
_entry.id   AF-A0A397FQV7-F1
#
_cell.length_a   1.000
_cell.length_b   1.000
_cell.length_c   1.000
_cell.angle_alpha   90.00
_cell.angle_beta   90.00
_cell.angle_gamma   90.00
#
_symmetry.space_group_name_H-M   'P 1'
#
loop_
_entity.id
_entity.type
_entity.pdbx_description
1 polymer ?
#
loop_
_entity_poly.entity_id
_entity_poly.type
_entity_poly.pdbx_seq_one_letter_code
_entity_poly.pdbx_strand_id
1 'polypeptide(L)'
;MGVSHHHRVLDLDDSQHAYTPFLSLTQRESEATTTKPSSVLNQLGTFNGVYVPCLLNIIGVILFLRLGWAIGQAGVLGMLTIFFFAELQAVLTVLSASAIASNGAMRGGGSYYLISRSLGPEFGGAIGVQFYLLYASGVAMYLVGFAEEVAQTWFVDSAWGKKWVVVTVASTTLVTIVCIALIGAHAFSKVNQYLFVVQFACIAYGA
;
A
#
# COMPACT_ATOMS: atom_id res chain seq x y z
N MET A 1 -39.07 22.15 -58.63
CA MET A 1 -37.64 22.17 -58.27
C MET A 1 -37.54 22.22 -56.76
N GLY A 2 -36.87 21.24 -56.14
CA GLY A 2 -36.61 21.21 -54.69
C GLY A 2 -36.99 19.87 -54.04
N VAL A 3 -35.98 19.11 -53.62
CA VAL A 3 -36.01 17.73 -53.12
C VAL A 3 -36.03 17.70 -51.59
N SER A 4 -36.81 16.76 -51.02
CA SER A 4 -36.61 15.87 -49.84
C SER A 4 -35.76 16.26 -48.62
N HIS A 5 -36.17 15.69 -47.46
CA HIS A 5 -35.46 15.42 -46.19
C HIS A 5 -35.59 16.43 -45.06
N HIS A 6 -36.46 16.17 -44.06
CA HIS A 6 -36.22 16.48 -42.64
C HIS A 6 -37.17 15.69 -41.72
N HIS A 7 -37.09 14.36 -41.78
CA HIS A 7 -37.40 13.51 -40.63
C HIS A 7 -36.05 13.14 -39.99
N ARG A 8 -35.92 13.33 -38.66
CA ARG A 8 -34.80 12.93 -37.77
C ARG A 8 -33.89 14.07 -37.28
N VAL A 9 -34.35 14.79 -36.26
CA VAL A 9 -33.55 15.14 -35.06
C VAL A 9 -34.57 15.12 -33.91
N LEU A 10 -34.87 13.96 -33.32
CA LEU A 10 -34.30 13.56 -32.02
C LEU A 10 -34.61 14.65 -31.00
N ASP A 11 -35.76 14.59 -30.31
CA ASP A 11 -35.86 13.83 -29.05
C ASP A 11 -34.49 13.67 -28.43
N LEU A 12 -34.18 14.59 -27.52
CA LEU A 12 -33.28 14.51 -26.36
C LEU A 12 -33.07 15.95 -25.88
N ASP A 13 -34.15 16.52 -25.32
CA ASP A 13 -34.08 17.58 -24.32
C ASP A 13 -33.52 16.93 -23.03
N ASP A 14 -32.27 16.49 -23.13
CA ASP A 14 -31.59 15.63 -22.16
C ASP A 14 -30.85 16.51 -21.16
N SER A 15 -31.41 16.54 -19.96
CA SER A 15 -30.68 16.65 -18.69
C SER A 15 -29.49 17.62 -18.66
N GLN A 16 -29.79 18.91 -18.81
CA GLN A 16 -28.85 19.99 -18.50
C GLN A 16 -28.67 20.14 -16.97
N HIS A 17 -28.14 19.13 -16.28
CA HIS A 17 -27.66 19.19 -14.90
C HIS A 17 -26.27 18.53 -14.76
N ALA A 18 -25.26 19.41 -14.68
CA ALA A 18 -24.07 19.30 -13.82
C ALA A 18 -23.26 17.98 -13.83
N TYR A 19 -22.54 17.72 -14.92
CA TYR A 19 -21.23 17.07 -14.83
C TYR A 19 -20.21 17.88 -15.64
N THR A 20 -19.29 18.56 -14.96
CA THR A 20 -18.03 18.98 -15.60
C THR A 20 -17.29 17.72 -16.02
N PRO A 21 -16.98 17.52 -17.31
CA PRO A 21 -16.27 16.32 -17.74
C PRO A 21 -14.82 16.41 -17.26
N PHE A 22 -14.43 15.50 -16.36
CA PHE A 22 -13.05 15.27 -15.91
C PHE A 22 -12.05 15.19 -17.09
N LEU A 23 -12.53 14.77 -18.27
CA LEU A 23 -11.79 14.72 -19.52
C LEU A 23 -11.19 16.08 -19.94
N SER A 24 -11.88 17.19 -19.66
CA SER A 24 -11.44 18.53 -20.04
C SER A 24 -10.23 19.01 -19.23
N LEU A 25 -10.10 18.55 -17.98
CA LEU A 25 -8.92 18.83 -17.15
C LEU A 25 -7.73 17.97 -17.59
N THR A 26 -7.96 16.70 -17.95
CA THR A 26 -6.90 15.84 -18.50
C THR A 26 -6.39 16.34 -19.85
N GLN A 27 -7.27 16.89 -20.68
CA GLN A 27 -6.88 17.41 -22.00
C GLN A 27 -6.09 18.72 -21.90
N ARG A 28 -6.44 19.62 -20.96
CA ARG A 28 -5.63 20.82 -20.66
C ARG A 28 -4.24 20.47 -20.09
N GLU A 29 -4.15 19.42 -19.29
CA GLU A 29 -2.88 18.95 -18.72
C GLU A 29 -1.99 18.27 -19.78
N SER A 30 -2.62 17.59 -20.75
CA SER A 30 -1.92 16.92 -21.86
C SER A 30 -1.36 17.89 -22.91
N GLU A 31 -1.94 19.07 -23.09
CA GLU A 31 -1.45 20.09 -24.03
C GLU A 31 -0.33 20.96 -23.42
N ALA A 32 -0.26 21.04 -22.08
CA ALA A 32 0.76 21.83 -21.37
C ALA A 32 2.10 21.10 -21.13
N THR A 33 2.23 19.82 -21.49
CA THR A 33 3.44 19.02 -21.21
C THR A 33 4.31 18.67 -22.43
N THR A 34 4.08 19.27 -23.60
CA THR A 34 4.99 19.11 -24.75
C THR A 34 6.13 20.13 -24.72
N THR A 35 6.97 20.13 -23.69
CA THR A 35 8.41 20.53 -23.76
C THR A 35 9.08 20.46 -22.38
N LYS A 36 9.72 19.34 -22.06
CA LYS A 36 10.98 19.30 -21.29
C LYS A 36 11.63 17.92 -21.41
N PRO A 37 12.97 17.85 -21.54
CA PRO A 37 13.68 16.62 -21.88
C PRO A 37 13.69 15.66 -20.69
N SER A 38 13.62 14.37 -21.01
CA SER A 38 13.83 13.18 -20.19
C SER A 38 14.43 13.44 -18.79
N SER A 39 13.57 13.59 -17.78
CA SER A 39 13.94 13.17 -16.44
C SER A 39 14.23 11.68 -16.51
N VAL A 40 15.42 11.24 -16.10
CA VAL A 40 15.73 9.84 -15.85
C VAL A 40 14.63 9.31 -14.92
N LEU A 41 13.61 8.65 -15.50
CA LEU A 41 12.62 7.94 -14.70
C LEU A 41 13.43 6.92 -13.93
N ASN A 42 13.40 7.02 -12.61
CA ASN A 42 14.13 6.13 -11.73
C ASN A 42 13.50 4.73 -11.89
N GLN A 43 13.99 3.96 -12.86
CA GLN A 43 13.49 2.64 -13.20
C GLN A 43 13.92 1.67 -12.11
N LEU A 44 13.16 1.64 -11.02
CA LEU A 44 13.25 0.60 -10.02
C LEU A 44 12.89 -0.72 -10.73
N GLY A 45 13.89 -1.59 -10.98
CA GLY A 45 13.64 -2.91 -11.56
C GLY A 45 12.73 -3.77 -10.68
N THR A 46 12.12 -4.82 -11.22
CA THR A 46 11.12 -5.65 -10.52
C THR A 46 11.58 -6.17 -9.15
N PHE A 47 12.86 -6.52 -9.03
CA PHE A 47 13.42 -7.02 -7.78
C PHE A 47 13.50 -5.94 -6.68
N ASN A 48 14.18 -4.83 -6.96
CA ASN A 48 14.36 -3.75 -5.99
C ASN A 48 13.09 -2.88 -5.81
N GLY A 49 12.26 -2.80 -6.84
CA GLY A 49 11.06 -1.95 -6.86
C GLY A 49 9.81 -2.61 -6.32
N VAL A 50 9.68 -3.94 -6.45
CA VAL A 50 8.43 -4.64 -6.08
C VAL A 50 8.71 -5.78 -5.12
N TYR A 51 9.63 -6.69 -5.44
CA TYR A 51 9.85 -7.91 -4.65
C TYR A 51 10.36 -7.62 -3.24
N VAL A 52 11.45 -6.85 -3.13
CA VAL A 52 12.05 -6.47 -1.83
C VAL A 52 11.05 -5.72 -0.93
N PRO A 53 10.40 -4.62 -1.38
CA PRO A 53 9.44 -3.92 -0.52
C PRO A 53 8.18 -4.74 -0.20
N CYS A 54 7.75 -5.64 -1.09
CA CYS A 54 6.62 -6.54 -0.82
C CYS A 54 6.95 -7.55 0.28
N LEU A 55 8.11 -8.23 0.19
CA LEU A 55 8.54 -9.18 1.21
C LEU A 55 8.75 -8.52 2.58
N LEU A 56 9.33 -7.32 2.61
CA LEU A 56 9.49 -6.54 3.84
C LEU A 56 8.14 -6.21 4.51
N ASN A 57 7.08 -6.02 3.74
CA ASN A 57 5.77 -5.70 4.30
C ASN A 57 5.03 -6.94 4.82
N ILE A 58 5.25 -8.10 4.19
CA ILE A 58 4.64 -9.38 4.64
C ILE A 58 5.36 -9.90 5.89
N ILE A 59 6.69 -9.87 5.89
CA ILE A 59 7.52 -10.34 7.00
C ILE A 59 7.57 -9.24 8.05
N GLY A 60 6.56 -9.21 8.92
CA GLY A 60 6.41 -8.20 9.96
C GLY A 60 6.59 -8.73 11.39
N VAL A 61 6.34 -7.84 12.35
CA VAL A 61 6.46 -8.11 13.79
C VAL A 61 5.64 -9.32 14.27
N ILE A 62 4.54 -9.62 13.58
CA ILE A 62 3.62 -10.72 13.91
C ILE A 62 4.33 -12.07 13.80
N LEU A 63 5.19 -12.23 12.79
CA LEU A 63 5.90 -13.48 12.54
C LEU A 63 6.84 -13.82 13.71
N PHE A 64 7.47 -12.82 14.33
CA PHE A 64 8.38 -13.04 15.45
C PHE A 64 7.69 -13.11 16.80
N LEU A 65 6.73 -12.22 17.06
CA LEU A 65 6.17 -12.08 18.41
C LEU A 65 4.92 -12.92 18.66
N ARG A 66 4.15 -13.19 17.60
CA ARG A 66 2.81 -13.79 17.74
C ARG A 66 2.74 -15.21 17.21
N LEU A 67 3.61 -15.60 16.27
CA LEU A 67 3.57 -16.92 15.66
C LEU A 67 3.75 -18.05 16.71
N GLY A 68 4.75 -17.93 17.59
CA GLY A 68 5.01 -18.94 18.63
C GLY A 68 3.84 -19.11 19.60
N TRP A 69 3.28 -17.99 20.08
CA TRP A 69 2.10 -18.01 20.95
C TRP A 69 0.86 -18.57 20.23
N ALA A 70 0.64 -18.20 18.97
CA ALA A 70 -0.49 -18.67 18.17
C ALA A 70 -0.42 -20.18 17.93
N ILE A 71 0.75 -20.73 17.60
CA ILE A 71 0.98 -22.17 17.49
C ILE A 71 0.74 -22.87 18.84
N GLY A 72 1.16 -22.24 19.95
CA GLY A 72 0.91 -22.77 21.29
C GLY A 72 -0.57 -22.87 21.67
N GLN A 73 -1.42 -21.96 21.17
CA GLN A 73 -2.86 -21.94 21.47
C GLN A 73 -3.69 -22.78 20.48
N ALA A 74 -3.47 -22.61 19.18
CA ALA A 74 -4.26 -23.29 18.15
C ALA A 74 -3.72 -24.69 17.78
N GLY A 75 -2.50 -25.02 18.22
CA GLY A 75 -1.78 -26.21 17.82
C GLY A 75 -1.28 -26.12 16.38
N VAL A 76 -0.39 -27.05 16.00
CA VAL A 76 0.22 -27.06 14.66
C VAL A 76 -0.83 -27.25 13.57
N LEU A 77 -1.74 -28.21 13.73
CA LEU A 77 -2.77 -28.49 12.73
C LEU A 77 -3.77 -27.32 12.58
N GLY A 78 -4.14 -26.68 13.69
CA GLY A 78 -5.02 -25.50 13.66
C GLY A 78 -4.36 -24.28 13.02
N MET A 79 -3.06 -24.06 13.26
CA MET A 79 -2.34 -22.98 12.58
C MET A 79 -2.17 -23.24 11.08
N LEU A 80 -1.95 -24.49 10.66
CA LEU A 80 -1.85 -24.84 9.25
C LEU A 80 -3.16 -24.57 8.49
N THR A 81 -4.33 -24.86 9.09
CA THR A 81 -5.62 -24.56 8.43
C THR A 81 -5.87 -23.06 8.35
N ILE A 82 -5.54 -22.30 9.39
CA ILE A 82 -5.63 -20.82 9.36
C ILE A 82 -4.74 -20.25 8.25
N PHE A 83 -3.50 -20.71 8.14
CA PHE A 83 -2.60 -20.29 7.06
C PHE A 83 -3.13 -20.67 5.69
N PHE A 84 -3.69 -21.86 5.51
CA PHE A 84 -4.26 -22.27 4.24
C PHE A 84 -5.36 -21.31 3.76
N PHE A 85 -6.31 -20.95 4.64
CA PHE A 85 -7.37 -20.00 4.28
C PHE A 85 -6.84 -18.56 4.07
N ALA A 86 -5.88 -18.12 4.88
CA ALA A 86 -5.27 -16.81 4.73
C ALA A 86 -4.52 -16.67 3.40
N GLU A 87 -3.70 -17.66 3.04
CA GLU A 87 -2.95 -17.69 1.79
C GLU A 87 -3.89 -17.84 0.58
N LEU A 88 -4.97 -18.63 0.69
CA LEU A 88 -5.98 -18.71 -0.36
C LEU A 88 -6.60 -17.34 -0.65
N GLN A 89 -7.01 -16.60 0.38
CA GLN A 89 -7.54 -15.24 0.22
C GLN A 89 -6.49 -14.28 -0.40
N ALA A 90 -5.24 -14.37 0.05
CA ALA A 90 -4.16 -13.54 -0.47
C ALA A 90 -3.91 -13.81 -1.96
N VAL A 91 -3.80 -15.08 -2.36
CA VAL A 91 -3.61 -15.47 -3.76
C VAL A 91 -4.76 -15.00 -4.65
N LEU A 92 -6.02 -15.17 -4.21
CA LEU A 92 -7.19 -14.69 -4.96
C LEU A 92 -7.18 -13.16 -5.14
N THR A 93 -6.77 -12.43 -4.10
CA THR A 93 -6.66 -10.96 -4.14
C THR A 93 -5.54 -10.51 -5.08
N VAL A 94 -4.36 -11.15 -5.00
CA VAL A 94 -3.21 -10.84 -5.87
C VAL A 94 -3.49 -11.18 -7.33
N LEU A 95 -4.19 -12.28 -7.60
CA LEU A 95 -4.61 -12.63 -8.96
C LEU A 95 -5.57 -11.58 -9.53
N SER A 96 -6.53 -11.13 -8.73
CA SER A 96 -7.46 -10.06 -9.11
C SER A 96 -6.72 -8.73 -9.36
N ALA A 97 -5.79 -8.36 -8.47
CA ALA A 97 -4.97 -7.16 -8.63
C ALA A 97 -4.07 -7.23 -9.87
N SER A 98 -3.53 -8.41 -10.20
CA SER A 98 -2.70 -8.64 -11.39
C SER A 98 -3.51 -8.51 -12.69
N ALA A 99 -4.77 -8.96 -12.68
CA ALA A 99 -5.69 -8.74 -13.78
C ALA A 99 -5.99 -7.25 -13.96
N ILE A 100 -6.25 -6.51 -12.87
CA ILE A 100 -6.47 -5.06 -12.89
C ILE A 100 -5.23 -4.33 -13.45
N ALA A 101 -4.04 -4.70 -13.00
CA ALA A 101 -2.78 -4.09 -13.43
C ALA A 101 -2.45 -4.35 -14.92
N SER A 102 -2.90 -5.49 -15.45
CA SER A 102 -2.73 -5.84 -16.88
C SER A 102 -3.77 -5.20 -17.80
N ASN A 103 -4.89 -4.71 -17.24
CA ASN A 103 -5.99 -4.11 -18.00
C ASN A 103 -5.82 -2.58 -18.14
N GLY A 104 -4.83 -2.14 -18.92
CA GLY A 104 -4.71 -0.73 -19.33
C GLY A 104 -3.29 -0.26 -19.69
N ALA A 105 -3.19 0.80 -20.50
CA ALA A 105 -1.91 1.44 -20.83
C ALA A 105 -1.46 2.34 -19.66
N MET A 106 -0.67 1.79 -18.74
CA MET A 106 -0.27 2.46 -17.50
C MET A 106 0.74 3.59 -17.77
N ARG A 107 0.28 4.84 -17.69
CA ARG A 107 1.16 6.02 -17.56
C ARG A 107 1.53 6.14 -16.08
N GLY A 108 2.76 6.57 -15.77
CA GLY A 108 3.32 6.56 -14.42
C GLY A 108 2.33 7.00 -13.33
N GLY A 109 2.24 6.20 -12.26
CA GLY A 109 1.31 6.39 -11.16
C GLY A 109 1.41 5.24 -10.15
N GLY A 110 0.87 5.43 -8.94
CA GLY A 110 0.86 4.41 -7.88
C GLY A 110 -0.32 3.43 -7.98
N SER A 111 -0.48 2.60 -6.95
CA SER A 111 -1.56 1.60 -6.86
C SER A 111 -2.96 2.21 -6.89
N TYR A 112 -3.18 3.37 -6.27
CA TYR A 112 -4.47 4.06 -6.33
C TYR A 112 -4.85 4.46 -7.77
N TYR A 113 -3.90 5.03 -8.51
CA TYR A 113 -4.10 5.47 -9.89
C TYR A 113 -4.45 4.30 -10.82
N LEU A 114 -3.85 3.14 -10.59
CA LEU A 114 -4.21 1.89 -11.28
C LEU A 114 -5.67 1.52 -11.06
N ILE A 115 -6.08 1.43 -9.79
CA ILE A 115 -7.39 0.92 -9.41
C ILE A 115 -8.50 1.88 -9.88
N SER A 116 -8.33 3.19 -9.65
CA SER A 116 -9.33 4.19 -10.03
C SER A 116 -9.56 4.28 -11.54
N ARG A 117 -8.55 3.95 -12.34
CA ARG A 117 -8.67 3.98 -13.80
C ARG A 117 -9.33 2.72 -14.34
N SER A 118 -9.00 1.55 -13.80
CA SER A 118 -9.53 0.28 -14.29
C SER A 118 -10.95 0.00 -13.78
N LEU A 119 -11.31 0.45 -12.57
CA LEU A 119 -12.62 0.20 -11.94
C LEU A 119 -13.54 1.44 -11.87
N GLY A 120 -13.04 2.62 -12.25
CA GLY A 120 -13.77 3.88 -12.15
C GLY A 120 -13.61 4.60 -10.80
N PRO A 121 -14.02 5.87 -10.71
CA PRO A 121 -13.76 6.74 -9.56
C PRO A 121 -14.51 6.31 -8.29
N GLU A 122 -15.72 5.73 -8.41
CA GLU A 122 -16.53 5.31 -7.27
C GLU A 122 -15.89 4.13 -6.53
N PHE A 123 -15.55 3.06 -7.26
CA PHE A 123 -14.87 1.90 -6.70
C PHE A 123 -13.43 2.23 -6.29
N GLY A 124 -12.70 3.03 -7.09
CA GLY A 124 -11.35 3.47 -6.76
C GLY A 124 -11.28 4.28 -5.47
N GLY A 125 -12.21 5.20 -5.26
CA GLY A 125 -12.30 6.02 -4.05
C GLY A 125 -12.56 5.18 -2.80
N ALA A 126 -13.57 4.31 -2.83
CA ALA A 126 -13.92 3.44 -1.70
C ALA A 126 -12.75 2.51 -1.29
N ILE A 127 -12.17 1.82 -2.27
CA ILE A 127 -11.03 0.91 -2.06
C ILE A 127 -9.80 1.70 -1.55
N GLY A 128 -9.56 2.90 -2.08
CA GLY A 128 -8.46 3.77 -1.66
C GLY A 128 -8.56 4.18 -0.19
N VAL A 129 -9.75 4.59 0.27
CA VAL A 129 -9.96 4.96 1.68
C VAL A 129 -9.81 3.74 2.60
N GLN A 130 -10.32 2.57 2.19
CA GLN A 130 -10.09 1.33 2.94
C GLN A 130 -8.61 1.00 3.07
N PHE A 131 -7.84 1.06 1.98
CA PHE A 131 -6.40 0.78 2.05
C PHE A 131 -5.64 1.79 2.91
N TYR A 132 -6.03 3.07 2.88
CA TYR A 132 -5.43 4.08 3.77
C TYR A 132 -5.61 3.73 5.24
N LEU A 133 -6.83 3.36 5.65
CA LEU A 133 -7.13 2.96 7.03
C LEU A 133 -6.38 1.67 7.41
N LEU A 134 -6.30 0.71 6.50
CA LEU A 134 -5.51 -0.52 6.71
C LEU A 134 -4.05 -0.19 6.98
N TYR A 135 -3.40 0.61 6.11
CA TYR A 135 -1.99 0.98 6.30
C TYR A 135 -1.78 1.80 7.58
N ALA A 136 -2.70 2.72 7.93
CA ALA A 136 -2.62 3.46 9.19
C ALA A 136 -2.68 2.53 10.42
N SER A 137 -3.61 1.57 10.41
CA SER A 137 -3.72 0.58 11.49
C SER A 137 -2.50 -0.37 11.55
N GLY A 138 -1.94 -0.74 10.39
CA GLY A 138 -0.73 -1.56 10.30
C GLY A 138 0.50 -0.85 10.89
N VAL A 139 0.69 0.45 10.59
CA VAL A 139 1.77 1.24 11.21
C VAL A 139 1.62 1.28 12.73
N ALA A 140 0.41 1.48 13.24
CA ALA A 140 0.16 1.45 14.68
C ALA A 140 0.51 0.10 15.31
N MET A 141 0.12 -1.01 14.65
CA MET A 141 0.45 -2.35 15.12
C MET A 141 1.97 -2.62 15.15
N TYR A 142 2.69 -2.21 14.10
CA TYR A 142 4.15 -2.36 14.05
C TYR A 142 4.86 -1.53 15.12
N LEU A 143 4.39 -0.32 15.38
CA LEU A 143 4.94 0.53 16.43
C LEU A 143 4.74 -0.05 17.83
N VAL A 144 3.55 -0.58 18.12
CA VAL A 144 3.26 -1.21 19.41
C VAL A 144 4.10 -2.46 19.58
N GLY A 145 4.17 -3.34 18.58
CA GLY A 145 4.99 -4.54 18.65
C GLY A 145 6.48 -4.22 18.86
N PHE A 146 7.02 -3.23 18.16
CA PHE A 146 8.38 -2.76 18.39
C PHE A 146 8.57 -2.22 19.82
N ALA A 147 7.64 -1.39 20.30
CA ALA A 147 7.73 -0.80 21.63
C ALA A 147 7.61 -1.83 22.76
N GLU A 148 6.82 -2.90 22.57
CA GLU A 148 6.74 -4.03 23.51
C GLU A 148 8.10 -4.73 23.65
N GLU A 149 8.77 -5.04 22.54
CA GLU A 149 10.08 -5.70 22.55
C GLU A 149 11.19 -4.83 23.14
N VAL A 150 11.19 -3.53 22.80
CA VAL A 150 12.13 -2.55 23.37
C VAL A 150 11.95 -2.49 24.89
N ALA A 151 10.70 -2.45 25.36
CA ALA A 151 10.40 -2.38 26.79
C ALA A 151 10.79 -3.67 27.51
N GLN A 152 10.57 -4.84 26.91
CA GLN A 152 10.94 -6.13 27.49
C GLN A 152 12.45 -6.39 27.48
N THR A 153 13.19 -5.87 26.49
CA THR A 153 14.63 -6.11 26.37
C THR A 153 15.46 -5.18 27.25
N TRP A 154 15.14 -3.88 27.25
CA TRP A 154 15.98 -2.86 27.89
C TRP A 154 15.38 -2.24 29.16
N PHE A 155 14.08 -2.34 29.38
CA PHE A 155 13.37 -1.66 30.47
C PHE A 155 12.57 -2.62 31.37
N VAL A 156 13.14 -3.78 31.68
CA VAL A 156 12.51 -4.84 32.50
C VAL A 156 12.05 -4.31 33.86
N ASP A 157 12.88 -3.52 34.54
CA ASP A 157 12.65 -3.01 35.91
C ASP A 157 12.28 -1.51 35.95
N SER A 158 11.57 -1.02 34.92
CA SER A 158 11.20 0.40 34.88
C SER A 158 10.16 0.77 35.95
N ALA A 159 10.52 1.73 36.81
CA ALA A 159 9.66 2.27 37.87
C ALA A 159 8.42 3.04 37.34
N TRP A 160 8.41 3.38 36.05
CA TRP A 160 7.39 4.25 35.43
C TRP A 160 6.17 3.47 34.91
N GLY A 161 6.14 2.15 35.10
CA GLY A 161 5.07 1.27 34.65
C GLY A 161 5.17 0.96 33.15
N LYS A 162 5.06 -0.33 32.82
CA LYS A 162 5.28 -0.86 31.45
C LYS A 162 4.47 -0.13 30.37
N LYS A 163 3.22 0.24 30.67
CA LYS A 163 2.33 0.92 29.73
C LYS A 163 2.86 2.28 29.26
N TRP A 164 3.40 3.09 30.18
CA TRP A 164 3.89 4.43 29.84
C TRP A 164 5.18 4.35 29.01
N VAL A 165 6.05 3.40 29.34
CA VAL A 165 7.28 3.14 28.56
C VAL A 165 6.92 2.79 27.12
N VAL A 166 6.01 1.84 26.91
CA VAL A 166 5.57 1.43 25.56
C VAL A 166 5.01 2.62 24.77
N VAL A 167 4.16 3.44 25.39
CA VAL A 167 3.59 4.62 24.71
C VAL A 167 4.66 5.64 24.35
N THR A 168 5.62 5.90 25.23
CA THR A 168 6.72 6.85 24.95
C THR A 168 7.63 6.37 23.84
N VAL A 169 7.99 5.08 23.82
CA VAL A 169 8.82 4.48 22.78
C VAL A 169 8.08 4.50 21.45
N ALA A 170 6.83 4.04 21.40
CA ALA A 170 6.02 4.04 20.18
C ALA A 170 5.87 5.46 19.60
N SER A 171 5.60 6.45 20.45
CA SER A 171 5.46 7.85 20.01
C SER A 171 6.77 8.44 19.48
N THR A 172 7.89 8.15 20.14
CA THR A 172 9.21 8.62 19.70
C THR A 172 9.61 7.98 18.37
N THR A 173 9.37 6.68 18.20
CA THR A 173 9.61 5.96 16.96
C THR A 173 8.74 6.48 15.81
N LEU A 174 7.46 6.76 16.07
CA LEU A 174 6.56 7.35 15.06
C LEU A 174 7.09 8.68 14.54
N VAL A 175 7.46 9.60 15.44
CA VAL A 175 8.03 10.90 15.06
C VAL A 175 9.30 10.72 14.23
N THR A 176 10.16 9.77 14.61
CA THR A 176 11.40 9.49 13.89
C THR A 176 11.13 8.98 12.47
N ILE A 177 10.19 8.06 12.29
CA ILE A 177 9.80 7.53 10.98
C ILE A 177 9.16 8.64 10.13
N VAL A 178 8.34 9.52 10.72
CA VAL A 178 7.78 10.67 10.03
C VAL A 178 8.90 11.61 9.55
N CYS A 179 9.89 11.90 10.38
CA CYS A 179 11.05 12.70 9.96
C CYS A 179 11.80 12.05 8.80
N ILE A 180 12.03 10.74 8.83
CA ILE A 180 12.69 10.00 7.75
C ILE A 180 11.85 10.05 6.47
N ALA A 181 10.52 9.91 6.58
CA ALA A 181 9.61 9.99 5.45
C ALA A 181 9.66 11.36 4.74
N LEU A 182 9.90 12.45 5.50
CA LEU A 182 10.02 13.80 4.95
C LEU A 182 11.34 14.04 4.19
N ILE A 183 12.41 13.28 4.45
CA ILE A 183 13.71 13.42 3.77
C ILE A 183 13.66 12.94 2.31
N GLY A 184 12.72 12.05 1.97
CA GLY A 184 12.37 11.70 0.60
C GLY A 184 12.66 10.26 0.16
N ALA A 185 12.04 9.88 -0.97
CA ALA A 185 11.95 8.50 -1.44
C ALA A 185 13.29 7.85 -1.83
N HIS A 186 14.32 8.65 -2.14
CA HIS A 186 15.64 8.12 -2.53
C HIS A 186 16.43 7.56 -1.34
N ALA A 187 16.27 8.14 -0.15
CA ALA A 187 16.83 7.57 1.07
C ALA A 187 16.11 6.26 1.45
N PHE A 188 14.79 6.25 1.28
CA PHE A 188 13.93 5.12 1.60
C PHE A 188 14.29 3.83 0.83
N SER A 189 14.58 3.92 -0.47
CA SER A 189 14.91 2.73 -1.26
C SER A 189 16.22 2.04 -0.82
N LYS A 190 17.23 2.83 -0.44
CA LYS A 190 18.50 2.29 0.09
C LYS A 190 18.32 1.63 1.45
N VAL A 191 17.52 2.26 2.32
CA VAL A 191 17.20 1.70 3.64
C VAL A 191 16.47 0.37 3.51
N ASN A 192 15.51 0.25 2.58
CA ASN A 192 14.78 -1.00 2.37
C ASN A 192 15.70 -2.17 1.99
N GLN A 193 16.70 -1.95 1.13
CA GLN A 193 17.64 -3.02 0.80
C GLN A 193 18.44 -3.48 2.03
N TYR A 194 18.85 -2.55 2.90
CA TYR A 194 19.54 -2.89 4.14
C TYR A 194 18.62 -3.67 5.10
N LEU A 195 17.39 -3.19 5.30
CA LEU A 195 16.39 -3.86 6.15
C LEU A 195 16.11 -5.29 5.67
N PHE A 196 16.05 -5.50 4.34
CA PHE A 196 15.83 -6.82 3.77
C PHE A 196 16.94 -7.81 4.16
N VAL A 197 18.20 -7.39 4.09
CA VAL A 197 19.35 -8.25 4.46
C VAL A 197 19.32 -8.58 5.95
N VAL A 198 19.07 -7.58 6.80
CA VAL A 198 18.97 -7.79 8.25
C VAL A 198 17.82 -8.73 8.58
N GLN A 199 16.65 -8.53 7.97
CA GLN A 199 15.46 -9.35 8.16
C GLN A 199 15.69 -10.82 7.79
N PHE A 200 16.34 -11.08 6.65
CA PHE A 200 16.69 -12.45 6.25
C PHE A 200 17.76 -13.06 7.14
N ALA A 201 18.74 -12.28 7.60
CA ALA A 201 19.72 -12.74 8.57
C ALA A 201 19.03 -13.14 9.89
N CYS A 202 18.13 -12.32 10.42
CA CYS A 202 17.37 -12.65 11.63
C CYS A 202 16.54 -13.92 11.49
N ILE A 203 15.95 -14.19 10.32
CA ILE A 203 15.22 -15.45 10.09
C ILE A 203 16.19 -16.64 10.02
N ALA A 204 17.32 -16.48 9.33
CA ALA A 204 18.29 -17.56 9.14
C ALA A 204 19.01 -17.95 10.44
N TYR A 205 19.27 -16.99 11.33
CA TYR A 205 19.99 -17.20 12.59
C TYR A 205 19.07 -17.27 13.82
N GLY A 206 17.85 -16.76 13.73
CA GLY A 206 16.88 -16.67 14.83
C GLY A 206 15.84 -17.80 14.86
N ALA A 207 16.07 -18.88 14.11
CA ALA A 207 15.32 -20.14 14.20
C ALA A 207 16.13 -21.19 14.98
#